data_AF-A0A2N9P9B8-F1
#
_entry.id   AF-A0A2N9P9B8-F1
#
_cell.length_a   1.000
_cell.length_b   1.000
_cell.length_c   1.000
_cell.angle_alpha   90.00
_cell.angle_beta   90.00
_cell.angle_gamma   90.00
#
_symmetry.space_group_name_H-M   'P 1'
#
loop_
_entity.id
_entity.type
_entity.pdbx_description
1 polymer ?
#
loop_
_entity_poly.entity_id
_entity_poly.type
_entity_poly.pdbx_seq_one_letter_code
_entity_poly.pdbx_strand_id
1 'polypeptide(L)'
;MREFDSEYLKDEYFAKDLITFNGDKLINIANKLGLSKMCNCLNTSKISEVNNSTIKKSKKNNFTIGDAEKTLKIIYDKYGKEIAQIVEKMYRWECSHFTSGQYINCGAPGMEVSNNATPPSYGWDGSLYEKHPEFTPIGLWQSYENPGKSGKGGNDQVTDKKKKYIMFPSVEAGMTYVAEFLKRHNNNAGRWHSLTDKTRQENYIKDINTTIPRITNKFK
;
A
#
# COMPACT_ATOMS: atom_id res chain seq x y z
N MET A 1 11.07 -32.69 -3.97
CA MET A 1 10.19 -31.50 -4.10
C MET A 1 9.35 -31.74 -5.35
N ARG A 2 8.01 -31.73 -5.28
CA ARG A 2 7.20 -31.80 -6.52
C ARG A 2 7.12 -30.39 -7.07
N GLU A 3 7.96 -30.09 -8.06
CA GLU A 3 7.80 -28.89 -8.87
C GLU A 3 6.55 -29.11 -9.73
N PHE A 4 5.50 -28.33 -9.47
CA PHE A 4 4.33 -28.33 -10.34
C PHE A 4 4.68 -27.54 -11.58
N ASP A 5 4.46 -28.15 -12.74
CA ASP A 5 4.79 -27.56 -14.03
C ASP A 5 3.96 -26.29 -14.26
N SER A 6 4.53 -25.33 -14.97
CA SER A 6 3.92 -24.00 -15.20
C SER A 6 2.59 -24.06 -15.96
N GLU A 7 2.27 -25.23 -16.55
CA GLU A 7 1.00 -25.52 -17.20
C GLU A 7 -0.21 -25.38 -16.26
N TYR A 8 -0.08 -25.64 -14.95
CA TYR A 8 -1.20 -25.55 -14.00
C TYR A 8 -1.60 -24.11 -13.64
N LEU A 9 -0.85 -23.11 -14.11
CA LEU A 9 -1.11 -21.70 -13.88
C LEU A 9 -1.94 -21.04 -14.99
N LYS A 10 -2.36 -21.78 -16.02
CA LYS A 10 -3.19 -21.22 -17.09
C LYS A 10 -4.57 -20.82 -16.55
N ASP A 11 -5.05 -19.65 -16.97
CA ASP A 11 -6.36 -19.08 -16.59
C ASP A 11 -7.55 -20.02 -16.84
N GLU A 12 -7.43 -20.97 -17.77
CA GLU A 12 -8.46 -21.97 -18.08
C GLU A 12 -8.72 -22.95 -16.93
N TYR A 13 -7.76 -23.11 -16.01
CA TYR A 13 -7.88 -23.99 -14.84
C TYR A 13 -8.48 -23.29 -13.61
N PHE A 14 -8.67 -21.96 -13.66
CA PHE A 14 -9.22 -21.18 -12.55
C PHE A 14 -10.64 -20.73 -12.87
N ALA A 15 -11.57 -21.01 -11.96
CA ALA A 15 -12.94 -20.51 -12.09
C ALA A 15 -12.96 -18.98 -11.97
N LYS A 16 -13.58 -18.33 -12.95
CA LYS A 16 -13.68 -16.85 -13.01
C LYS A 16 -14.79 -16.31 -12.13
N ASP A 17 -15.75 -17.15 -11.80
CA ASP A 17 -16.85 -16.86 -10.89
C ASP A 17 -17.44 -18.17 -10.31
N LEU A 18 -18.30 -18.04 -9.29
CA LEU A 18 -18.92 -19.18 -8.61
C LEU A 18 -19.93 -19.94 -9.49
N ILE A 19 -20.41 -19.34 -10.58
CA ILE A 19 -21.40 -19.90 -11.50
C ILE A 19 -20.70 -20.78 -12.55
N THR A 20 -19.48 -20.42 -12.95
CA THR A 20 -18.64 -21.16 -13.90
C THR A 20 -17.75 -22.23 -13.24
N PHE A 21 -17.86 -22.41 -11.92
CA PHE A 21 -17.10 -23.42 -11.18
C PHE A 21 -17.63 -24.83 -11.50
N ASN A 22 -16.87 -25.60 -12.30
CA ASN A 22 -17.18 -26.99 -12.67
C ASN A 22 -16.79 -28.03 -11.58
N GLY A 23 -16.56 -27.59 -10.34
CA GLY A 23 -16.16 -28.45 -9.22
C GLY A 23 -17.23 -28.60 -8.15
N ASP A 24 -17.04 -29.57 -7.26
CA ASP A 24 -17.88 -29.73 -6.07
C ASP A 24 -17.43 -28.74 -4.98
N LYS A 25 -18.35 -28.22 -4.17
CA LYS A 25 -17.99 -27.24 -3.11
C LYS A 25 -17.03 -27.89 -2.12
N LEU A 26 -16.02 -27.16 -1.66
CA LEU A 26 -15.04 -27.61 -0.67
C LEU A 26 -15.71 -28.20 0.59
N ILE A 27 -16.84 -27.64 1.02
CA ILE A 27 -17.62 -28.14 2.15
C ILE A 27 -18.25 -29.52 1.87
N ASN A 28 -18.70 -29.76 0.64
CA ASN A 28 -19.26 -31.06 0.22
C ASN A 28 -18.16 -32.11 0.18
N ILE A 29 -16.98 -31.74 -0.34
CA ILE A 29 -15.80 -32.62 -0.37
C ILE A 29 -15.36 -32.96 1.05
N ALA A 30 -15.25 -31.97 1.94
CA ALA A 30 -14.89 -32.17 3.34
C ALA A 30 -15.88 -33.10 4.04
N ASN A 31 -17.19 -32.96 3.79
CA ASN A 31 -18.21 -33.84 4.34
C ASN A 31 -18.10 -35.28 3.81
N LYS A 32 -17.90 -35.46 2.50
CA LYS A 32 -17.68 -36.79 1.89
C LYS A 32 -16.45 -37.49 2.46
N LEU A 33 -15.42 -36.74 2.83
CA LEU A 33 -14.18 -37.27 3.41
C LEU A 33 -14.21 -37.42 4.94
N GLY A 34 -15.34 -37.13 5.61
CA GLY A 34 -15.44 -37.16 7.08
C GLY A 34 -14.65 -36.05 7.79
N LEU A 35 -14.22 -35.03 7.05
CA LEU A 35 -13.41 -33.90 7.52
C LEU A 35 -14.28 -32.65 7.80
N SER A 36 -15.53 -32.83 8.23
CA SER A 36 -16.50 -31.74 8.43
C SER A 36 -15.99 -30.64 9.37
N LYS A 37 -15.07 -30.96 10.29
CA LYS A 37 -14.44 -30.01 11.21
C LYS A 37 -13.41 -29.07 10.55
N MET A 38 -12.87 -29.40 9.37
CA MET A 38 -11.94 -28.52 8.63
C MET A 38 -12.61 -27.21 8.21
N CYS A 39 -13.92 -27.22 7.99
CA CYS A 39 -14.68 -26.04 7.59
C CYS A 39 -15.22 -25.24 8.80
N ASN A 40 -14.88 -25.60 10.05
CA ASN A 40 -15.39 -24.88 11.22
C ASN A 40 -14.93 -23.41 11.28
N CYS A 41 -13.84 -23.06 10.59
CA CYS A 41 -13.39 -21.68 10.43
C CYS A 41 -14.34 -20.83 9.57
N LEU A 42 -15.24 -21.45 8.79
CA LEU A 42 -16.22 -20.77 7.94
C LEU A 42 -17.55 -20.49 8.65
N ASN A 43 -17.86 -21.22 9.73
CA ASN A 43 -19.14 -21.11 10.45
C ASN A 43 -19.30 -19.84 11.30
N THR A 44 -18.28 -18.99 11.40
CA THR A 44 -18.38 -17.66 12.04
C THR A 44 -18.78 -16.55 11.07
N SER A 45 -18.92 -16.84 9.77
CA SER A 45 -19.46 -15.90 8.81
C SER A 45 -20.92 -16.25 8.53
N LYS A 46 -21.84 -15.54 9.19
CA LYS A 46 -23.25 -15.52 8.78
C LYS A 46 -23.31 -15.29 7.27
N ILE A 47 -23.87 -16.26 6.56
CA ILE A 47 -24.18 -16.18 5.13
C ILE A 47 -25.28 -15.12 4.99
N SER A 48 -24.87 -13.85 4.90
CA SER A 48 -25.69 -12.85 4.21
C SER A 48 -25.59 -13.16 2.73
N GLU A 49 -26.75 -13.43 2.15
CA GLU A 49 -27.03 -13.56 0.72
C GLU A 49 -26.11 -12.66 -0.10
N VAL A 50 -25.28 -13.27 -0.95
CA VAL A 50 -24.58 -12.56 -2.02
C VAL A 50 -25.61 -12.29 -3.12
N ASN A 51 -26.55 -11.40 -2.83
CA ASN A 51 -27.26 -10.66 -3.84
C ASN A 51 -26.24 -9.75 -4.52
N ASN A 52 -26.29 -9.66 -5.85
CA ASN A 52 -25.47 -8.79 -6.69
C ASN A 52 -25.48 -7.33 -6.22
N SER A 53 -24.63 -7.03 -5.22
CA SER A 53 -24.34 -5.69 -4.76
C SER A 53 -22.85 -5.48 -4.99
N THR A 54 -22.53 -4.71 -6.03
CA THR A 54 -21.44 -3.74 -6.05
C THR A 54 -20.40 -3.95 -4.96
N ILE A 55 -19.22 -4.48 -5.29
CA ILE A 55 -18.06 -4.55 -4.40
C ILE A 55 -17.68 -3.12 -3.99
N LYS A 56 -18.32 -2.57 -2.96
CA LYS A 56 -18.02 -1.27 -2.37
C LYS A 56 -18.39 -1.29 -0.89
N LYS A 57 -17.51 -1.90 -0.08
CA LYS A 57 -17.07 -1.30 1.17
C LYS A 57 -15.55 -1.48 1.23
N SER A 58 -14.84 -0.40 0.98
CA SER A 58 -13.39 -0.32 1.16
C SER A 58 -13.05 -0.85 2.56
N LYS A 59 -12.17 -1.84 2.67
CA LYS A 59 -11.51 -2.15 3.94
C LYS A 59 -10.81 -0.85 4.38
N LYS A 60 -11.37 -0.17 5.38
CA LYS A 60 -10.77 1.06 5.91
C LYS A 60 -9.64 0.62 6.83
N ASN A 61 -8.41 0.89 6.41
CA ASN A 61 -7.21 0.58 7.19
C ASN A 61 -7.20 1.35 8.53
N ASN A 62 -7.75 2.57 8.55
CA ASN A 62 -7.86 3.42 9.75
C ASN A 62 -6.51 3.61 10.47
N PHE A 63 -5.43 3.80 9.70
CA PHE A 63 -4.10 3.97 10.27
C PHE A 63 -3.99 5.23 11.15
N THR A 64 -3.21 5.11 12.21
CA THR A 64 -3.06 6.11 13.27
C THR A 64 -1.60 6.53 13.42
N ILE A 65 -1.36 7.68 14.06
CA ILE A 65 0.02 8.09 14.39
C ILE A 65 0.77 7.07 15.25
N GLY A 66 0.06 6.27 16.07
CA GLY A 66 0.67 5.20 16.85
C GLY A 66 1.26 4.09 15.98
N ASP A 67 0.67 3.84 14.81
CA ASP A 67 1.24 2.92 13.81
C ASP A 67 2.51 3.50 13.20
N ALA A 68 2.53 4.82 12.91
CA ALA A 68 3.74 5.51 12.48
C ALA A 68 4.85 5.47 13.54
N GLU A 69 4.54 5.65 14.82
CA GLU A 69 5.53 5.62 15.91
C GLU A 69 6.22 4.25 16.02
N LYS A 70 5.43 3.18 16.03
CA LYS A 70 5.94 1.80 16.06
C LYS A 70 6.82 1.52 14.85
N THR A 71 6.31 1.84 13.66
CA THR A 71 7.02 1.58 12.42
C THR A 71 8.30 2.41 12.28
N LEU A 72 8.29 3.69 12.66
CA LEU A 72 9.49 4.53 12.60
C LEU A 72 10.59 3.99 13.51
N LYS A 73 10.26 3.33 14.62
CA LYS A 73 11.25 2.63 15.45
C LYS A 73 11.87 1.44 14.70
N ILE A 74 11.05 0.62 14.03
CA ILE A 74 11.52 -0.47 13.15
C ILE A 74 12.46 0.08 12.07
N ILE A 75 12.08 1.17 11.41
CA ILE A 75 12.90 1.81 10.37
C ILE A 75 14.21 2.36 10.95
N TYR A 76 14.16 3.00 12.12
CA TYR A 76 15.36 3.50 12.80
C TYR A 76 16.35 2.37 13.10
N ASP A 77 15.85 1.26 13.64
CA ASP A 77 16.70 0.12 14.03
C ASP A 77 17.27 -0.60 12.80
N LYS A 78 16.54 -0.68 11.69
CA LYS A 78 16.94 -1.41 10.47
C LYS A 78 17.75 -0.57 9.47
N TYR A 79 17.40 0.70 9.29
CA TYR A 79 17.97 1.58 8.25
C TYR A 79 18.76 2.76 8.82
N GLY A 80 18.72 2.96 10.14
CA GLY A 80 19.43 4.03 10.82
C GLY A 80 18.65 5.33 10.93
N LYS A 81 19.16 6.22 11.78
CA LYS A 81 18.54 7.49 12.16
C LYS A 81 18.22 8.39 10.97
N GLU A 82 19.15 8.51 10.02
CA GLU A 82 19.00 9.42 8.88
C GLU A 82 17.81 9.04 8.00
N ILE A 83 17.72 7.77 7.58
CA ILE A 83 16.60 7.27 6.77
C ILE A 83 15.29 7.41 7.55
N ALA A 84 15.25 7.04 8.83
CA ALA A 84 14.06 7.17 9.64
C ALA A 84 13.56 8.63 9.73
N GLN A 85 14.48 9.59 9.90
CA GLN A 85 14.14 11.02 9.93
C GLN A 85 13.61 11.51 8.57
N ILE A 86 14.19 11.07 7.45
CA ILE A 86 13.72 11.41 6.11
C ILE A 86 12.30 10.83 5.88
N VAL A 87 12.09 9.56 6.21
CA VAL A 87 10.77 8.90 6.11
C VAL A 87 9.74 9.69 6.93
N GLU A 88 10.04 10.04 8.18
CA GLU A 88 9.12 10.81 9.01
C GLU A 88 8.79 12.18 8.38
N LYS A 89 9.80 12.90 7.88
CA LYS A 89 9.61 14.20 7.22
C LYS A 89 8.69 14.08 5.99
N MET A 90 8.91 13.08 5.15
CA MET A 90 8.07 12.82 3.97
C MET A 90 6.62 12.59 4.37
N TYR A 91 6.34 11.69 5.32
CA TYR A 91 4.97 11.44 5.77
C TYR A 91 4.34 12.67 6.44
N ARG A 92 5.10 13.43 7.22
CA ARG A 92 4.55 14.63 7.85
C ARG A 92 4.17 15.70 6.83
N TRP A 93 4.98 15.87 5.79
CA TRP A 93 4.73 16.82 4.72
C TRP A 93 3.55 16.37 3.83
N GLU A 94 3.61 15.14 3.32
CA GLU A 94 2.65 14.59 2.35
C GLU A 94 1.31 14.22 2.99
N CYS A 95 1.33 13.81 4.26
CA CYS A 95 0.16 13.27 4.95
C CYS A 95 -0.38 14.16 6.06
N SER A 96 -0.11 15.48 6.02
CA SER A 96 -0.60 16.44 7.01
C SER A 96 -0.32 15.95 8.45
N HIS A 97 0.93 15.59 8.73
CA HIS A 97 1.34 15.00 10.02
C HIS A 97 0.57 13.72 10.40
N PHE A 98 0.43 12.77 9.47
CA PHE A 98 -0.23 11.47 9.66
C PHE A 98 -1.76 11.54 9.87
N THR A 99 -2.41 12.61 9.41
CA THR A 99 -3.86 12.80 9.57
C THR A 99 -4.63 12.83 8.24
N SER A 100 -3.93 12.83 7.10
CA SER A 100 -4.60 12.88 5.80
C SER A 100 -5.43 11.62 5.55
N GLY A 101 -6.53 11.78 4.78
CA GLY A 101 -7.32 10.65 4.30
C GLY A 101 -6.47 9.65 3.52
N GLN A 102 -5.46 10.13 2.79
CA GLN A 102 -4.51 9.27 2.12
C GLN A 102 -3.74 8.39 3.12
N TYR A 103 -3.16 8.95 4.19
CA TYR A 103 -2.46 8.15 5.18
C TYR A 103 -3.37 7.14 5.85
N ILE A 104 -4.54 7.58 6.33
CA ILE A 104 -5.52 6.74 7.05
C ILE A 104 -5.94 5.52 6.21
N ASN A 105 -6.03 5.67 4.89
CA ASN A 105 -6.50 4.60 4.00
C ASN A 105 -5.35 3.84 3.32
N CYS A 106 -4.23 4.48 3.03
CA CYS A 106 -3.18 3.92 2.16
C CYS A 106 -1.91 3.52 2.91
N GLY A 107 -1.57 4.21 3.99
CA GLY A 107 -0.33 3.97 4.75
C GLY A 107 0.95 4.39 4.03
N ALA A 108 0.87 5.19 2.96
CA ALA A 108 2.02 5.68 2.17
C ALA A 108 1.91 7.18 1.84
N PRO A 109 3.04 7.89 1.60
CA PRO A 109 3.05 9.33 1.38
C PRO A 109 3.00 9.64 -0.12
N GLY A 110 1.84 9.89 -0.71
CA GLY A 110 1.76 10.32 -2.12
C GLY A 110 1.96 9.22 -3.18
N MET A 111 1.94 7.93 -2.84
CA MET A 111 2.25 6.86 -3.81
C MET A 111 1.08 6.59 -4.78
N GLU A 112 1.11 7.25 -5.94
CA GLU A 112 0.11 7.19 -7.01
C GLU A 112 0.37 6.06 -8.00
N VAL A 113 -0.68 5.45 -8.57
CA VAL A 113 -0.55 4.47 -9.66
C VAL A 113 0.01 5.13 -10.92
N SER A 114 1.06 4.58 -11.51
CA SER A 114 1.59 5.08 -12.79
C SER A 114 0.85 4.48 -13.98
N ASN A 115 0.61 5.27 -15.04
CA ASN A 115 0.17 4.89 -16.40
C ASN A 115 -0.55 3.53 -16.57
N ASN A 116 -1.78 3.38 -16.06
CA ASN A 116 -2.60 2.16 -16.17
C ASN A 116 -1.93 0.87 -15.68
N ALA A 117 -0.90 0.98 -14.86
CA ALA A 117 -0.15 -0.15 -14.36
C ALA A 117 -1.02 -1.08 -13.51
N THR A 118 -0.71 -2.37 -13.60
CA THR A 118 -1.45 -3.45 -12.95
C THR A 118 -0.91 -3.74 -11.54
N PRO A 119 -1.72 -4.38 -10.68
CA PRO A 119 -1.24 -4.91 -9.41
C PRO A 119 -0.08 -5.91 -9.61
N PRO A 120 0.74 -6.17 -8.56
CA PRO A 120 0.69 -5.53 -7.25
C PRO A 120 1.53 -4.25 -7.15
N SER A 121 2.44 -4.03 -8.10
CA SER A 121 3.41 -2.93 -8.01
C SER A 121 2.85 -1.60 -8.52
N TYR A 122 1.80 -1.62 -9.36
CA TYR A 122 1.17 -0.42 -9.90
C TYR A 122 2.19 0.54 -10.54
N GLY A 123 3.20 -0.05 -11.18
CA GLY A 123 4.27 0.62 -11.91
C GLY A 123 5.31 1.30 -11.02
N TRP A 124 5.37 0.87 -9.76
CA TRP A 124 6.50 1.06 -8.87
C TRP A 124 7.38 -0.20 -8.81
N ASP A 125 8.45 -0.16 -8.04
CA ASP A 125 9.34 -1.30 -7.85
C ASP A 125 8.64 -2.43 -7.07
N GLY A 126 8.67 -3.66 -7.58
CA GLY A 126 8.01 -4.82 -6.95
C GLY A 126 8.89 -5.62 -5.99
N SER A 127 10.21 -5.34 -5.94
CA SER A 127 11.19 -6.23 -5.31
C SER A 127 10.99 -6.38 -3.80
N LEU A 128 10.35 -5.39 -3.15
CA LEU A 128 10.00 -5.49 -1.73
C LEU A 128 8.99 -6.62 -1.50
N TYR A 129 7.99 -6.75 -2.37
CA TYR A 129 6.87 -7.69 -2.20
C TYR A 129 7.29 -9.13 -2.48
N GLU A 130 8.31 -9.32 -3.31
CA GLU A 130 8.94 -10.63 -3.52
C GLU A 130 9.63 -11.13 -2.24
N LYS A 131 10.28 -10.23 -1.50
CA LYS A 131 10.98 -10.54 -0.24
C LYS A 131 10.03 -10.60 0.96
N HIS A 132 8.98 -9.79 0.92
CA HIS A 132 7.97 -9.64 1.97
C HIS A 132 6.57 -9.72 1.33
N PRO A 133 6.07 -10.92 1.01
CA PRO A 133 4.73 -11.09 0.44
C PRO A 133 3.62 -10.46 1.29
N GLU A 134 3.80 -10.40 2.60
CA GLU A 134 2.91 -9.75 3.56
C GLU A 134 2.80 -8.22 3.37
N PHE A 135 3.72 -7.60 2.63
CA PHE A 135 3.72 -6.17 2.30
C PHE A 135 3.07 -5.85 0.96
N THR A 136 2.59 -6.87 0.23
CA THR A 136 1.93 -6.70 -1.06
C THR A 136 0.73 -5.75 -0.92
N PRO A 137 0.62 -4.71 -1.79
CA PRO A 137 -0.52 -3.81 -1.78
C PRO A 137 -1.86 -4.54 -1.91
N ILE A 138 -2.84 -4.08 -1.14
CA ILE A 138 -4.17 -4.70 -1.01
C ILE A 138 -5.25 -4.06 -1.89
N GLY A 139 -4.87 -3.04 -2.68
CA GLY A 139 -5.77 -2.38 -3.61
C GLY A 139 -5.45 -0.91 -3.79
N LEU A 140 -6.47 -0.15 -4.23
CA LEU A 140 -6.36 1.27 -4.54
C LEU A 140 -7.40 2.08 -3.79
N TRP A 141 -6.99 3.23 -3.27
CA TRP A 141 -7.88 4.24 -2.71
C TRP A 141 -7.97 5.42 -3.68
N GLN A 142 -9.19 5.93 -3.87
CA GLN A 142 -9.45 7.01 -4.81
C GLN A 142 -9.99 8.23 -4.09
N SER A 143 -9.33 9.37 -4.28
CA SER A 143 -9.80 10.66 -3.79
C SER A 143 -9.65 11.71 -4.87
N TYR A 144 -10.57 12.69 -4.85
CA TYR A 144 -10.28 13.94 -5.54
C TYR A 144 -9.11 14.60 -4.81
N GLU A 145 -8.24 15.23 -5.58
CA GLU A 145 -7.30 16.19 -5.00
C GLU A 145 -8.18 17.32 -4.43
N ASN A 146 -8.22 17.44 -3.09
CA ASN A 146 -8.74 18.66 -2.49
C ASN A 146 -7.99 19.85 -3.11
N PRO A 147 -8.56 21.07 -3.20
CA PRO A 147 -7.82 22.23 -3.68
C PRO A 147 -6.49 22.30 -2.93
N GLY A 148 -5.42 21.88 -3.60
CA GLY A 148 -4.12 21.74 -2.99
C GLY A 148 -3.64 23.11 -2.55
N LYS A 149 -2.58 23.16 -1.74
CA LYS A 149 -1.84 24.38 -1.41
C LYS A 149 -1.23 25.08 -2.66
N SER A 150 -1.66 24.73 -3.88
CA SER A 150 -1.30 25.33 -5.15
C SER A 150 -2.02 26.67 -5.38
N GLY A 151 -1.77 27.63 -4.49
CA GLY A 151 -1.70 29.03 -4.89
C GLY A 151 -0.27 29.45 -5.25
N LYS A 152 0.75 28.62 -4.95
CA LYS A 152 2.17 29.00 -5.03
C LYS A 152 3.13 27.92 -5.56
N GLY A 153 2.66 27.05 -6.46
CA GLY A 153 3.55 26.13 -7.19
C GLY A 153 3.35 24.67 -6.81
N GLY A 154 2.81 23.93 -7.76
CA GLY A 154 2.56 22.49 -7.78
C GLY A 154 1.92 22.20 -9.14
N ASN A 155 2.11 20.98 -9.67
CA ASN A 155 1.62 20.58 -11.01
C ASN A 155 0.15 21.00 -11.24
N ASP A 156 -0.21 21.22 -12.51
CA ASP A 156 -1.59 21.55 -12.92
C ASP A 156 -2.59 20.62 -12.23
N GLN A 157 -3.56 21.23 -11.54
CA GLN A 157 -4.53 20.49 -10.75
C GLN A 157 -5.43 19.69 -11.68
N VAL A 158 -5.47 18.39 -11.47
CA VAL A 158 -6.38 17.48 -12.16
C VAL A 158 -7.69 17.46 -11.37
N THR A 159 -8.59 18.39 -11.69
CA THR A 159 -9.89 18.55 -11.02
C THR A 159 -10.99 17.65 -11.60
N ASP A 160 -10.72 17.03 -12.75
CA ASP A 160 -11.68 16.25 -13.54
C ASP A 160 -11.67 14.74 -13.24
N LYS A 161 -10.62 14.22 -12.59
CA LYS A 161 -10.52 12.80 -12.22
C LYS A 161 -9.90 12.57 -10.84
N LYS A 162 -10.38 11.54 -10.15
CA LYS A 162 -9.82 11.08 -8.87
C LYS A 162 -8.43 10.49 -9.08
N LYS A 163 -7.46 10.89 -8.26
CA LYS A 163 -6.16 10.24 -8.16
C LYS A 163 -6.31 8.87 -7.50
N LYS A 164 -5.51 7.90 -7.97
CA LYS A 164 -5.50 6.52 -7.45
C LYS A 164 -4.23 6.32 -6.65
N TYR A 165 -4.38 6.05 -5.36
CA TYR A 165 -3.28 5.80 -4.44
C TYR A 165 -3.20 4.32 -4.07
N ILE A 166 -1.99 3.80 -3.94
CA ILE A 166 -1.73 2.40 -3.58
C ILE A 166 -2.05 2.19 -2.10
N MET A 167 -2.89 1.20 -1.78
CA MET A 167 -3.21 0.83 -0.41
C MET A 167 -2.29 -0.29 0.08
N PHE A 168 -1.50 0.01 1.10
CA PHE A 168 -0.71 -1.00 1.80
C PHE A 168 -1.52 -1.74 2.87
N PRO A 169 -1.15 -2.99 3.20
CA PRO A 169 -1.78 -3.76 4.27
C PRO A 169 -1.48 -3.21 5.66
N SER A 170 -0.38 -2.46 5.84
CA SER A 170 0.04 -1.83 7.08
C SER A 170 0.88 -0.57 6.84
N VAL A 171 1.01 0.28 7.86
CA VAL A 171 1.97 1.41 7.84
C VAL A 171 3.41 0.91 7.74
N GLU A 172 3.70 -0.26 8.32
CA GLU A 172 5.01 -0.90 8.20
C GLU A 172 5.38 -1.21 6.75
N ALA A 173 4.46 -1.79 5.98
CA ALA A 173 4.68 -2.08 4.57
C ALA A 173 4.97 -0.78 3.78
N GLY A 174 4.15 0.26 3.98
CA GLY A 174 4.32 1.54 3.28
C GLY A 174 5.61 2.29 3.65
N MET A 175 5.97 2.36 4.94
CA MET A 175 7.19 3.03 5.37
C MET A 175 8.45 2.24 5.02
N THR A 176 8.39 0.91 5.08
CA THR A 176 9.50 0.05 4.62
C THR A 176 9.74 0.23 3.14
N TYR A 177 8.68 0.35 2.34
CA TYR A 177 8.80 0.69 0.92
C TYR A 177 9.54 2.01 0.71
N VAL A 178 9.17 3.07 1.44
CA VAL A 178 9.85 4.38 1.36
C VAL A 178 11.31 4.27 1.81
N ALA A 179 11.61 3.51 2.86
CA ALA A 179 12.98 3.31 3.33
C ALA A 179 13.86 2.58 2.31
N GLU A 180 13.36 1.51 1.69
CA GLU A 180 14.05 0.79 0.60
C GLU A 180 14.20 1.67 -0.65
N PHE A 181 13.20 2.49 -0.97
CA PHE A 181 13.29 3.49 -2.04
C PHE A 181 14.45 4.47 -1.79
N LEU A 182 14.52 5.05 -0.60
CA LEU A 182 15.59 5.97 -0.22
C LEU A 182 16.96 5.29 -0.31
N LYS A 183 17.07 4.06 0.18
CA LYS A 183 18.32 3.29 0.14
C LYS A 183 18.81 3.03 -1.28
N ARG A 184 17.90 2.66 -2.21
CA ARG A 184 18.23 2.46 -3.63
C ARG A 184 18.59 3.75 -4.37
N HIS A 185 18.32 4.90 -3.78
CA HIS A 185 18.54 6.21 -4.37
C HIS A 185 19.46 7.10 -3.53
N ASN A 186 20.34 6.51 -2.72
CA ASN A 186 21.36 7.22 -1.94
C ASN A 186 20.75 8.34 -1.07
N ASN A 187 19.65 8.03 -0.37
CA ASN A 187 18.87 8.95 0.46
C ASN A 187 18.25 10.15 -0.27
N ASN A 188 18.25 10.17 -1.61
CA ASN A 188 17.63 11.24 -2.40
C ASN A 188 16.09 11.13 -2.39
N ALA A 189 15.47 11.75 -1.38
CA ALA A 189 14.02 11.84 -1.24
C ALA A 189 13.34 12.60 -2.40
N GLY A 190 14.05 13.49 -3.09
CA GLY A 190 13.53 14.24 -4.23
C GLY A 190 13.03 13.34 -5.36
N ARG A 191 13.65 12.17 -5.55
CA ARG A 191 13.24 11.20 -6.57
C ARG A 191 11.81 10.69 -6.38
N TRP A 192 11.27 10.81 -5.16
CA TRP A 192 9.89 10.46 -4.87
C TRP A 192 8.89 11.34 -5.61
N HIS A 193 9.25 12.61 -5.82
CA HIS A 193 8.41 13.59 -6.51
C HIS A 193 8.70 13.67 -8.02
N SER A 194 9.95 13.45 -8.44
CA SER A 194 10.32 13.49 -9.86
C SER A 194 11.49 12.55 -10.18
N LEU A 195 11.32 11.73 -11.22
CA LEU A 195 12.35 10.75 -11.61
C LEU A 195 13.61 11.39 -12.21
N THR A 196 13.49 12.50 -12.93
CA THR A 196 14.56 13.09 -13.76
C THR A 196 14.79 14.60 -13.57
N ASP A 197 13.76 15.36 -13.16
CA ASP A 197 13.87 16.82 -12.99
C ASP A 197 14.52 17.18 -11.66
N LYS A 198 15.80 17.57 -11.69
CA LYS A 198 16.60 17.91 -10.50
C LYS A 198 16.05 19.11 -9.73
N THR A 199 15.56 20.14 -10.42
CA THR A 199 15.00 21.33 -9.77
C THR A 199 13.77 20.95 -8.93
N ARG A 200 12.91 20.08 -9.46
CA ARG A 200 11.77 19.54 -8.70
C ARG A 200 12.21 18.67 -7.53
N GLN A 201 13.25 17.86 -7.70
CA GLN A 201 13.82 17.04 -6.62
C GLN A 201 14.35 17.93 -5.48
N GLU A 202 15.11 18.97 -5.79
CA GLU A 202 15.69 19.91 -4.83
C GLU A 202 14.61 20.71 -4.07
N ASN A 203 13.59 21.19 -4.79
CA ASN A 203 12.46 21.88 -4.17
C ASN A 203 11.72 20.96 -3.19
N TYR A 204 11.47 19.70 -3.57
CA TYR A 204 10.85 18.73 -2.68
C TYR A 204 11.66 18.48 -1.40
N ILE A 205 12.97 18.31 -1.54
CA ILE A 205 13.89 18.12 -0.40
C ILE A 205 13.84 19.35 0.51
N LYS A 206 13.83 20.56 -0.05
CA LYS A 206 13.71 21.80 0.71
C LYS A 206 12.40 21.85 1.49
N ASP A 207 11.29 21.47 0.86
CA ASP A 207 9.96 21.47 1.47
C ASP A 207 9.86 20.50 2.65
N ILE A 208 10.26 19.23 2.47
CA ILE A 208 10.22 18.25 3.57
C ILE A 208 11.16 18.62 4.72
N ASN A 209 12.26 19.34 4.44
CA ASN A 209 13.19 19.81 5.46
C ASN A 209 12.67 20.96 6.32
N THR A 210 11.57 21.62 5.92
CA THR A 210 10.85 22.55 6.80
C THR A 210 10.14 21.82 7.96
N THR A 211 10.02 20.50 7.87
CA THR A 211 9.29 19.68 8.83
C THR A 211 10.22 19.08 9.89
N ILE A 212 9.78 19.13 11.14
CA ILE A 212 10.52 18.59 12.29
C ILE A 212 10.12 17.12 12.51
N PRO A 213 11.08 16.15 12.47
CA PRO A 213 10.80 14.74 12.71
C PRO A 213 10.72 14.44 14.22
N ARG A 214 9.60 14.83 14.83
CA ARG A 214 9.37 14.78 16.29
C ARG A 214 9.37 13.38 16.90
N ILE A 215 9.05 12.34 16.14
CA ILE A 215 9.01 10.95 16.63
C ILE A 215 10.44 10.42 16.70
N THR A 216 11.14 10.41 15.57
CA THR A 216 12.48 9.85 15.44
C THR A 216 13.53 10.64 16.21
N ASN A 217 13.32 11.94 16.45
CA ASN A 217 14.17 12.73 17.34
C ASN A 217 14.14 12.26 18.80
N LYS A 218 13.12 11.50 19.22
CA LYS A 218 13.02 10.96 20.59
C LYS A 218 13.73 9.61 20.74
N PHE A 219 14.13 8.98 19.64
CA PHE A 219 14.81 7.69 19.69
C PHE A 219 16.25 7.88 20.18
N LYS A 220 16.72 6.89 20.95
CA LYS A 220 18.09 6.78 21.44
C LYS A 220 18.84 5.82 20.53
#